data_AF-A0AAV0T8D5-F1
#
_entry.id   AF-A0AAV0T8D5-F1
#
_cell.length_a   1.000
_cell.length_b   1.000
_cell.length_c   1.000
_cell.angle_alpha   90.00
_cell.angle_beta   90.00
_cell.angle_gamma   90.00
#
_symmetry.space_group_name_H-M   'P 1'
#
loop_
_entity.id
_entity.type
_entity.pdbx_description
1 polymer ?
#
loop_
_entity_poly.entity_id
_entity_poly.type
_entity_poly.pdbx_seq_one_letter_code
_entity_poly.pdbx_strand_id
1 'polypeptide(L)'
;MDQRGSGHSTRLDCVTMPINITGSPQGNSFEISQVPACAHELEKKYGDLASFSITSAATDVATFISGFTNGLNTIVCGLNFGTLIVERLIHLSPPEVTGYVLDGFAGISGASRDKTLFYSSSDSTFGEVGDAFMALCAENKRPFFRTLALRTIIPPIVYRLNRCEPKDISVLKHFFKVSKAVQSKRGDDSAPVSPLLEYLVNYSEMWEKPTPSIAEMTSRVTDASISPALVYSDVPIYCAFSKEESAVCDKLSLGDYRGNGIIYEVDKYWNKSAKIPPQASVLLLSGKLDPVTPHKYAKSLMEALIGERKELVTFEYAAISALLPYPINEDKDSCGMKLLVSYVTNDGDLTLLDKSCVEEMPAFNMSPTDASLYFCLGTNDPYDGMHIKGLLPSILASIKS
;
A
#
# COMPACT_ATOMS: atom_id res chain seq x y z
N MET A 1 16.98 -3.64 8.14
CA MET A 1 17.57 -4.43 7.04
C MET A 1 16.90 -3.98 5.77
N ASP A 2 17.67 -3.64 4.75
CA ASP A 2 17.10 -3.30 3.45
C ASP A 2 16.91 -4.57 2.63
N GLN A 3 15.74 -4.73 2.02
CA GLN A 3 15.45 -5.89 1.16
C GLN A 3 16.47 -5.93 0.02
N ARG A 4 16.94 -7.13 -0.35
CA ARG A 4 17.71 -7.32 -1.58
C ARG A 4 17.02 -6.61 -2.77
N GLY A 5 17.79 -5.89 -3.58
CA GLY A 5 17.22 -5.09 -4.68
C GLY A 5 16.79 -3.68 -4.30
N SER A 6 16.77 -3.30 -3.02
CA SER A 6 16.35 -1.98 -2.55
C SER A 6 17.29 -1.44 -1.46
N GLY A 7 17.17 -0.16 -1.16
CA GLY A 7 17.90 0.49 -0.09
C GLY A 7 19.41 0.51 -0.33
N HIS A 8 20.15 0.29 0.75
CA HIS A 8 21.60 0.14 0.78
C HIS A 8 22.07 -1.28 0.45
N SER A 9 21.15 -2.23 0.22
CA SER A 9 21.51 -3.51 -0.41
C SER A 9 21.83 -3.27 -1.90
N THR A 10 22.29 -4.30 -2.61
CA THR A 10 22.50 -4.19 -4.07
C THR A 10 21.17 -3.83 -4.75
N ARG A 11 21.03 -2.55 -5.14
CA ARG A 11 19.83 -2.02 -5.79
C ARG A 11 19.61 -2.74 -7.12
N LEU A 12 18.36 -3.14 -7.36
CA LEU A 12 17.92 -3.61 -8.65
C LEU A 12 17.61 -2.39 -9.50
N ASP A 13 18.42 -2.12 -10.50
CA ASP A 13 18.29 -0.98 -11.41
C ASP A 13 18.80 -1.31 -12.81
N CYS A 14 18.44 -0.44 -13.76
CA CYS A 14 18.92 -0.43 -15.13
C CYS A 14 19.35 0.98 -15.47
N VAL A 15 20.55 1.16 -16.02
CA VAL A 15 21.05 2.49 -16.44
C VAL A 15 20.20 3.01 -17.60
N THR A 16 19.74 2.09 -18.44
CA THR A 16 18.92 2.34 -19.63
C THR A 16 17.48 2.74 -19.33
N MET A 17 17.03 2.55 -18.09
CA MET A 17 15.67 2.86 -17.64
C MET A 17 15.73 3.57 -16.28
N PRO A 18 16.16 4.85 -16.24
CA PRO A 18 16.26 5.59 -15.00
C PRO A 18 14.86 5.86 -14.46
N ILE A 19 14.42 5.03 -13.50
CA ILE A 19 13.13 5.21 -12.87
C ILE A 19 13.25 6.31 -11.80
N ASN A 20 12.82 7.52 -12.15
CA ASN A 20 12.72 8.62 -11.19
C ASN A 20 11.40 8.51 -10.42
N ILE A 21 11.46 8.53 -9.08
CA ILE A 21 10.30 8.66 -8.18
C ILE A 21 9.83 10.13 -8.18
N THR A 22 9.61 10.70 -9.37
CA THR A 22 9.10 12.06 -9.52
C THR A 22 7.60 12.01 -9.66
N GLY A 23 6.93 12.42 -8.59
CA GLY A 23 5.48 12.42 -8.44
C GLY A 23 4.73 13.03 -9.64
N SER A 24 3.84 12.21 -10.19
CA SER A 24 2.67 12.60 -10.96
C SER A 24 1.70 11.41 -10.93
N PRO A 25 0.40 11.59 -10.63
CA PRO A 25 -0.61 10.53 -10.77
C PRO A 25 -0.87 10.11 -12.23
N GLN A 26 -0.08 10.58 -13.21
CA GLN A 26 -0.41 10.56 -14.64
C GLN A 26 0.77 10.18 -15.56
N GLY A 27 1.85 9.55 -15.08
CA GLY A 27 2.92 9.20 -16.01
C GLY A 27 3.91 8.16 -15.51
N ASN A 28 4.14 7.16 -16.36
CA ASN A 28 5.24 6.21 -16.21
C ASN A 28 6.55 7.01 -16.06
N SER A 29 7.30 6.67 -15.03
CA SER A 29 8.61 7.25 -14.72
C SER A 29 9.72 6.83 -15.70
N PHE A 30 9.37 6.07 -16.75
CA PHE A 30 10.23 5.58 -17.81
C PHE A 30 9.44 5.34 -19.10
N GLU A 31 10.14 5.23 -20.23
CA GLU A 31 9.52 4.91 -21.52
C GLU A 31 9.52 3.40 -21.77
N ILE A 32 8.41 2.85 -22.26
CA ILE A 32 8.30 1.41 -22.57
C ILE A 32 9.38 0.95 -23.59
N SER A 33 9.82 1.85 -24.46
CA SER A 33 10.91 1.63 -25.42
C SER A 33 12.24 1.25 -24.76
N GLN A 34 12.43 1.55 -23.47
CA GLN A 34 13.63 1.25 -22.70
C GLN A 34 13.64 -0.17 -22.12
N VAL A 35 12.48 -0.84 -22.05
CA VAL A 35 12.33 -2.17 -21.44
C VAL A 35 13.25 -3.22 -22.08
N PRO A 36 13.39 -3.32 -23.42
CA PRO A 36 14.29 -4.31 -24.03
C PRO A 36 15.75 -4.18 -23.60
N ALA A 37 16.24 -2.93 -23.49
CA ALA A 37 17.61 -2.67 -23.10
C ALA A 37 17.84 -3.03 -21.62
N CYS A 38 16.91 -2.65 -20.74
CA CYS A 38 16.94 -3.01 -19.33
C CYS A 38 16.86 -4.52 -19.12
N ALA A 39 15.96 -5.21 -19.83
CA ALA A 39 15.85 -6.66 -19.77
C ALA A 39 17.16 -7.37 -20.14
N HIS A 40 17.83 -6.91 -21.21
CA HIS A 40 19.12 -7.45 -21.60
C HIS A 40 20.23 -7.18 -20.57
N GLU A 41 20.26 -5.99 -19.95
CA GLU A 41 21.19 -5.65 -18.87
C GLU A 41 20.99 -6.56 -17.65
N LEU A 42 19.74 -6.77 -17.23
CA LEU A 42 19.38 -7.60 -16.09
C LEU A 42 19.69 -9.08 -16.34
N GLU A 43 19.35 -9.61 -17.52
CA GLU A 43 19.67 -10.98 -17.91
C GLU A 43 21.18 -11.22 -17.86
N LYS A 44 21.98 -10.27 -18.37
CA LYS A 44 23.44 -10.38 -18.34
C LYS A 44 24.02 -10.29 -16.92
N LYS A 45 23.43 -9.44 -16.06
CA LYS A 45 23.96 -9.16 -14.71
C LYS A 45 23.54 -10.21 -13.68
N TYR A 46 22.30 -10.65 -13.74
CA TYR A 46 21.68 -11.50 -12.72
C TYR A 46 21.18 -12.84 -13.25
N GLY A 47 20.96 -12.97 -14.57
CA GLY A 47 20.35 -14.16 -15.16
C GLY A 47 18.90 -14.29 -14.73
N ASP A 48 18.63 -15.20 -13.79
CA ASP A 48 17.31 -15.40 -13.21
C ASP A 48 17.00 -14.37 -12.12
N LEU A 49 15.90 -13.64 -12.33
CA LEU A 49 15.42 -12.60 -11.40
C LEU A 49 14.70 -13.17 -10.17
N ALA A 50 14.50 -14.49 -10.07
CA ALA A 50 14.00 -15.15 -8.86
C ALA A 50 14.90 -14.92 -7.64
N SER A 51 16.17 -14.52 -7.87
CA SER A 51 17.08 -14.02 -6.85
C SER A 51 16.56 -12.77 -6.12
N PHE A 52 15.58 -12.05 -6.66
CA PHE A 52 14.90 -10.89 -6.05
C PHE A 52 13.44 -11.17 -5.65
N SER A 53 13.01 -12.44 -5.68
CA SER A 53 11.64 -12.85 -5.31
C SER A 53 11.29 -12.61 -3.84
N ILE A 54 10.00 -12.69 -3.50
CA ILE A 54 9.53 -12.65 -2.12
C ILE A 54 10.15 -13.77 -1.28
N THR A 55 10.30 -14.98 -1.84
CA THR A 55 10.97 -16.09 -1.13
C THR A 55 12.43 -15.81 -0.88
N SER A 56 13.13 -15.23 -1.84
CA SER A 56 14.52 -14.81 -1.67
C SER A 56 14.66 -13.75 -0.56
N ALA A 57 13.75 -12.77 -0.51
CA ALA A 57 13.70 -11.78 0.57
C ALA A 57 13.37 -12.41 1.94
N ALA A 58 12.40 -13.32 2.01
CA ALA A 58 12.07 -14.03 3.24
C ALA A 58 13.22 -14.92 3.73
N THR A 59 13.97 -15.53 2.80
CA THR A 59 15.15 -16.33 3.13
C THR A 59 16.28 -15.47 3.72
N ASP A 60 16.45 -14.23 3.27
CA ASP A 60 17.39 -13.28 3.91
C ASP A 60 16.97 -13.00 5.35
N VAL A 61 15.68 -12.75 5.59
CA VAL A 61 15.17 -12.50 6.94
C VAL A 61 15.41 -13.71 7.85
N ALA A 62 15.09 -14.92 7.38
CA ALA A 62 15.37 -16.15 8.12
C ALA A 62 16.87 -16.33 8.44
N THR A 63 17.73 -16.09 7.45
CA THR A 63 19.19 -16.19 7.60
C THR A 63 19.71 -15.15 8.58
N PHE A 64 19.22 -13.92 8.50
CA PHE A 64 19.58 -12.84 9.42
C PHE A 64 19.19 -13.20 10.86
N ILE A 65 17.96 -13.67 11.07
CA ILE A 65 17.49 -14.06 12.40
C ILE A 65 18.37 -15.18 12.96
N SER A 66 18.63 -16.24 12.20
CA SER A 66 19.44 -17.37 12.67
C SER A 66 20.90 -16.99 12.94
N GLY A 67 21.46 -16.07 12.16
CA GLY A 67 22.85 -15.62 12.31
C GLY A 67 23.08 -14.55 13.40
N PHE A 68 22.06 -13.76 13.75
CA PHE A 68 22.19 -12.58 14.61
C PHE A 68 21.24 -12.57 15.82
N THR A 69 20.45 -13.62 16.04
CA THR A 69 19.64 -13.74 17.25
C THR A 69 20.52 -13.74 18.51
N ASN A 70 20.01 -13.16 19.58
CA ASN A 70 20.60 -13.20 20.92
C ASN A 70 20.15 -14.44 21.72
N GLY A 71 19.46 -15.39 21.07
CA GLY A 71 18.89 -16.58 21.71
C GLY A 71 17.55 -16.34 22.41
N LEU A 72 17.00 -15.12 22.36
CA LEU A 72 15.65 -14.82 22.80
C LEU A 72 14.63 -15.01 21.67
N ASN A 73 13.36 -15.00 22.07
CA ASN A 73 12.23 -15.07 21.17
C ASN A 73 12.24 -13.92 20.15
N THR A 74 12.03 -14.26 18.88
CA THR A 74 11.97 -13.26 17.79
C THR A 74 10.54 -13.08 17.32
N ILE A 75 10.11 -11.82 17.20
CA ILE A 75 8.84 -11.45 16.56
C ILE A 75 9.14 -10.67 15.29
N VAL A 76 8.52 -11.08 14.18
CA VAL A 76 8.71 -10.43 12.88
C VAL A 76 7.44 -9.68 12.50
N CYS A 77 7.57 -8.38 12.29
CA CYS A 77 6.47 -7.48 11.94
C CYS A 77 6.57 -7.04 10.48
N GLY A 78 5.50 -7.24 9.72
CA GLY A 78 5.35 -6.83 8.32
C GLY A 78 4.22 -5.83 8.17
N LEU A 79 4.51 -4.71 7.51
CA LEU A 79 3.52 -3.66 7.21
C LEU A 79 3.35 -3.55 5.69
N ASN A 80 2.11 -3.44 5.19
CA ASN A 80 1.79 -3.34 3.77
C ASN A 80 2.54 -4.41 2.94
N PHE A 81 3.37 -4.02 1.97
CA PHE A 81 4.19 -4.93 1.17
C PHE A 81 5.04 -5.89 2.02
N GLY A 82 5.51 -5.46 3.21
CA GLY A 82 6.27 -6.32 4.12
C GLY A 82 5.49 -7.54 4.60
N THR A 83 4.15 -7.50 4.58
CA THR A 83 3.30 -8.65 4.92
C THR A 83 3.48 -9.82 3.95
N LEU A 84 3.83 -9.59 2.68
CA LEU A 84 4.16 -10.65 1.71
C LEU A 84 5.41 -11.42 2.14
N ILE A 85 6.43 -10.69 2.58
CA ILE A 85 7.70 -11.26 3.04
C ILE A 85 7.48 -12.03 4.35
N VAL A 86 6.75 -11.44 5.29
CA VAL A 86 6.45 -12.09 6.58
C VAL A 86 5.58 -13.32 6.39
N GLU A 87 4.57 -13.28 5.53
CA GLU A 87 3.80 -14.46 5.17
C GLU A 87 4.68 -15.55 4.57
N ARG A 88 5.57 -15.21 3.63
CA ARG A 88 6.51 -16.17 3.06
C ARG A 88 7.47 -16.73 4.11
N LEU A 89 7.84 -15.93 5.12
CA LEU A 89 8.64 -16.39 6.25
C LEU A 89 7.90 -17.42 7.13
N ILE A 90 6.57 -17.35 7.24
CA ILE A 90 5.76 -18.38 7.93
C ILE A 90 5.94 -19.73 7.23
N HIS A 91 5.95 -19.77 5.89
CA HIS A 91 6.24 -20.99 5.13
C HIS A 91 7.65 -21.55 5.40
N LEU A 92 8.64 -20.68 5.60
CA LEU A 92 10.01 -21.09 5.91
C LEU A 92 10.17 -21.58 7.35
N SER A 93 9.25 -21.22 8.26
CA SER A 93 9.19 -21.70 9.64
C SER A 93 10.53 -21.63 10.40
N PRO A 94 11.25 -20.49 10.40
CA PRO A 94 12.47 -20.34 11.19
C PRO A 94 12.21 -20.68 12.68
N PRO A 95 13.01 -21.55 13.31
CA PRO A 95 12.75 -22.03 14.67
C PRO A 95 12.82 -20.93 15.73
N GLU A 96 13.57 -19.85 15.48
CA GLU A 96 13.77 -18.74 16.41
C GLU A 96 12.58 -17.77 16.47
N VAL A 97 11.65 -17.85 15.51
CA VAL A 97 10.49 -16.95 15.45
C VAL A 97 9.32 -17.52 16.24
N THR A 98 8.86 -16.77 17.24
CA THR A 98 7.72 -17.13 18.10
C THR A 98 6.47 -16.31 17.82
N GLY A 99 6.57 -15.26 16.99
CA GLY A 99 5.41 -14.47 16.61
C GLY A 99 5.59 -13.77 15.27
N TYR A 100 4.50 -13.70 14.52
CA TYR A 100 4.39 -12.91 13.30
C TYR A 100 3.32 -11.83 13.48
N VAL A 101 3.61 -10.61 13.04
CA VAL A 101 2.62 -9.52 12.98
C VAL A 101 2.46 -9.11 11.52
N LEU A 102 1.22 -9.11 11.03
CA LEU A 102 0.87 -8.65 9.68
C LEU A 102 -0.12 -7.50 9.78
N ASP A 103 0.32 -6.29 9.46
CA ASP A 103 -0.51 -5.08 9.49
C ASP A 103 -0.75 -4.53 8.09
N GLY A 104 -2.00 -4.52 7.66
CA GLY A 104 -2.37 -4.20 6.28
C GLY A 104 -1.89 -5.29 5.32
N PHE A 105 -2.62 -6.41 5.27
CA PHE A 105 -2.21 -7.59 4.50
C PHE A 105 -2.29 -7.35 2.98
N ALA A 106 -1.14 -7.52 2.32
CA ALA A 106 -0.96 -7.31 0.88
C ALA A 106 -0.80 -8.63 0.08
N GLY A 107 -1.02 -9.79 0.71
CA GLY A 107 -0.76 -11.09 0.10
C GLY A 107 -1.94 -11.75 -0.61
N ILE A 108 -1.65 -12.93 -1.16
CA ILE A 108 -2.50 -13.65 -2.12
C ILE A 108 -2.75 -15.11 -1.73
N SER A 109 -2.41 -15.47 -0.50
CA SER A 109 -2.21 -16.84 -0.05
C SER A 109 -3.48 -17.65 0.18
N GLY A 110 -3.51 -18.85 -0.41
CA GLY A 110 -4.60 -19.81 -0.24
C GLY A 110 -5.95 -19.27 -0.67
N ALA A 111 -5.95 -18.21 -1.48
CA ALA A 111 -7.14 -17.48 -1.88
C ALA A 111 -7.58 -17.91 -3.28
N SER A 112 -8.88 -18.05 -3.46
CA SER A 112 -9.47 -18.04 -4.79
C SER A 112 -9.25 -16.67 -5.44
N ARG A 113 -9.32 -16.61 -6.77
CA ARG A 113 -9.04 -15.39 -7.54
C ARG A 113 -9.83 -14.17 -7.05
N ASP A 114 -11.09 -14.35 -6.63
CA ASP A 114 -11.97 -13.32 -6.07
C ASP A 114 -11.58 -12.82 -4.67
N LYS A 115 -10.74 -13.59 -3.96
CA LYS A 115 -10.20 -13.28 -2.62
C LYS A 115 -8.72 -12.88 -2.66
N THR A 116 -8.17 -12.64 -3.85
CA THR A 116 -6.76 -12.29 -4.05
C THR A 116 -6.61 -10.78 -4.25
N LEU A 117 -5.70 -10.14 -3.49
CA LEU A 117 -5.34 -8.74 -3.72
C LEU A 117 -4.38 -8.64 -4.92
N PHE A 118 -4.93 -8.60 -6.12
CA PHE A 118 -4.13 -8.29 -7.30
C PHE A 118 -3.85 -6.80 -7.38
N TYR A 119 -2.62 -6.44 -7.74
CA TYR A 119 -2.22 -5.06 -8.01
C TYR A 119 -3.08 -4.44 -9.13
N SER A 120 -3.42 -5.22 -10.17
CA SER A 120 -4.35 -4.80 -11.24
C SER A 120 -5.78 -4.51 -10.77
N SER A 121 -6.17 -4.97 -9.58
CA SER A 121 -7.50 -4.74 -8.98
C SER A 121 -7.55 -3.53 -8.04
N SER A 122 -6.45 -2.78 -7.91
CA SER A 122 -6.34 -1.66 -6.96
C SER A 122 -7.46 -0.62 -7.13
N ASP A 123 -7.82 -0.25 -8.36
CA ASP A 123 -8.85 0.76 -8.61
C ASP A 123 -10.24 0.33 -8.10
N SER A 124 -10.65 -0.91 -8.38
CA SER A 124 -11.91 -1.47 -7.84
C SER A 124 -11.88 -1.59 -6.32
N THR A 125 -10.73 -2.00 -5.78
CA THR A 125 -10.47 -2.18 -4.36
C THR A 125 -10.59 -0.86 -3.58
N PHE A 126 -10.04 0.22 -4.14
CA PHE A 126 -10.23 1.58 -3.62
C PHE A 126 -11.68 2.05 -3.75
N GLY A 127 -12.36 1.70 -4.86
CA GLY A 127 -13.76 2.01 -5.09
C GLY A 127 -14.68 1.45 -4.01
N GLU A 128 -14.54 0.16 -3.68
CA GLU A 128 -15.33 -0.50 -2.62
C GLU A 128 -15.17 0.18 -1.26
N VAL A 129 -13.94 0.49 -0.87
CA VAL A 129 -13.66 1.20 0.39
C VAL A 129 -14.14 2.64 0.33
N GLY A 130 -14.05 3.27 -0.84
CA GLY A 130 -14.60 4.60 -1.10
C GLY A 130 -16.11 4.66 -0.90
N ASP A 131 -16.84 3.67 -1.41
CA ASP A 131 -18.30 3.56 -1.23
C ASP A 131 -18.67 3.41 0.25
N ALA A 132 -17.97 2.52 0.98
CA ALA A 132 -18.16 2.35 2.41
C ALA A 132 -17.89 3.65 3.19
N PHE A 133 -16.82 4.37 2.82
CA PHE A 133 -16.49 5.66 3.41
C PHE A 133 -17.55 6.73 3.10
N MET A 134 -18.05 6.80 1.88
CA MET A 134 -19.08 7.77 1.48
C MET A 134 -20.42 7.48 2.17
N ALA A 135 -20.77 6.20 2.38
CA ALA A 135 -21.94 5.81 3.16
C ALA A 135 -21.85 6.32 4.61
N LEU A 136 -20.70 6.16 5.27
CA LEU A 136 -20.47 6.68 6.62
C LEU A 136 -20.57 8.22 6.69
N CYS A 137 -20.16 8.92 5.62
CA CYS A 137 -20.29 10.37 5.54
C CYS A 137 -21.75 10.82 5.39
N ALA A 138 -22.60 10.03 4.72
CA ALA A 138 -24.01 10.36 4.53
C ALA A 138 -24.83 10.21 5.83
N GLU A 139 -24.46 9.26 6.70
CA GLU A 139 -25.17 8.98 7.95
C GLU A 139 -24.82 9.97 9.08
N ASN A 140 -23.59 10.51 9.10
CA ASN A 140 -23.10 11.33 10.21
C ASN A 140 -23.43 12.83 10.05
N LYS A 141 -24.50 13.28 10.73
CA LYS A 141 -24.97 14.68 10.73
C LYS A 141 -24.26 15.66 11.69
N ARG A 142 -23.24 15.30 12.48
CA ARG A 142 -22.28 16.17 13.27
C ARG A 142 -21.51 15.33 14.35
N PRO A 143 -20.40 15.82 14.95
CA PRO A 143 -19.10 15.09 14.98
C PRO A 143 -18.76 14.37 16.29
N PHE A 144 -17.68 13.56 16.31
CA PHE A 144 -16.57 13.61 17.30
C PHE A 144 -15.38 12.62 16.99
N PHE A 145 -14.15 13.15 16.94
CA PHE A 145 -12.76 12.58 16.75
C PHE A 145 -12.16 11.94 15.46
N ARG A 146 -10.95 12.43 15.12
CA ARG A 146 -10.24 12.46 13.81
C ARG A 146 -9.91 11.11 13.16
N THR A 147 -10.20 11.00 11.87
CA THR A 147 -9.51 10.13 10.90
C THR A 147 -8.60 11.00 10.00
N LEU A 148 -7.56 10.45 9.36
CA LEU A 148 -6.56 11.12 8.49
C LEU A 148 -6.97 12.56 8.13
N ALA A 149 -6.30 13.57 8.70
CA ALA A 149 -6.76 14.96 8.67
C ALA A 149 -7.14 15.47 7.26
N LEU A 150 -6.53 14.93 6.20
CA LEU A 150 -6.85 15.26 4.81
C LEU A 150 -8.14 14.60 4.28
N ARG A 151 -8.55 13.42 4.77
CA ARG A 151 -9.81 12.78 4.35
C ARG A 151 -11.02 13.63 4.71
N THR A 152 -10.95 14.36 5.82
CA THR A 152 -11.99 15.30 6.25
C THR A 152 -12.28 16.42 5.23
N ILE A 153 -11.39 16.64 4.26
CA ILE A 153 -11.53 17.61 3.18
C ILE A 153 -12.33 17.06 1.98
N ILE A 154 -12.50 15.73 1.88
CA ILE A 154 -13.25 15.10 0.78
C ILE A 154 -14.70 15.60 0.72
N PRO A 155 -15.52 15.55 1.80
CA PRO A 155 -16.91 16.03 1.71
C PRO A 155 -17.03 17.53 1.36
N PRO A 156 -16.24 18.45 1.95
CA PRO A 156 -16.19 19.85 1.53
C PRO A 156 -15.90 20.05 0.03
N ILE A 157 -14.94 19.30 -0.53
CA ILE A 157 -14.60 19.40 -1.95
C ILE A 157 -15.74 18.88 -2.83
N VAL A 158 -16.30 17.71 -2.51
CA VAL A 158 -17.45 17.13 -3.24
C VAL A 158 -18.65 18.07 -3.20
N TYR A 159 -18.97 18.64 -2.03
CA TYR A 159 -20.05 19.60 -1.86
C TYR A 159 -19.87 20.85 -2.74
N ARG A 160 -18.68 21.45 -2.73
CA ARG A 160 -18.39 22.67 -3.51
C ARG A 160 -18.34 22.41 -5.01
N LEU A 161 -17.84 21.25 -5.44
CA LEU A 161 -17.89 20.83 -6.85
C LEU A 161 -19.33 20.66 -7.33
N ASN A 162 -20.18 20.03 -6.52
CA ASN A 162 -21.59 19.82 -6.85
C ASN A 162 -22.40 21.12 -6.83
N ARG A 163 -22.14 22.01 -5.86
CA ARG A 163 -22.81 23.31 -5.77
C ARG A 163 -22.45 24.25 -6.93
N CYS A 164 -21.18 24.23 -7.35
CA CYS A 164 -20.69 24.95 -8.53
C CYS A 164 -20.96 26.48 -8.53
N GLU A 165 -20.89 27.14 -7.36
CA GLU A 165 -21.13 28.58 -7.27
C GLU A 165 -19.87 29.40 -7.54
N PRO A 166 -19.98 30.69 -7.93
CA PRO A 166 -18.81 31.56 -8.14
C PRO A 166 -17.87 31.64 -6.94
N LYS A 167 -18.40 31.51 -5.70
CA LYS A 167 -17.59 31.51 -4.46
C LYS A 167 -16.74 30.24 -4.29
N ASP A 168 -17.08 29.15 -4.95
CA ASP A 168 -16.35 27.87 -4.87
C ASP A 168 -15.09 27.86 -5.73
N ILE A 169 -15.10 28.60 -6.84
CA ILE A 169 -14.01 28.62 -7.82
C ILE A 169 -12.66 29.00 -7.17
N SER A 170 -12.65 29.98 -6.26
CA SER A 170 -11.41 30.42 -5.60
C SER A 170 -10.89 29.39 -4.60
N VAL A 171 -11.77 28.77 -3.83
CA VAL A 171 -11.44 27.70 -2.87
C VAL A 171 -10.93 26.46 -3.58
N LEU A 172 -11.62 26.01 -4.64
CA LEU A 172 -11.20 24.85 -5.44
C LEU A 172 -9.87 25.11 -6.16
N LYS A 173 -9.66 26.30 -6.72
CA LYS A 173 -8.35 26.68 -7.30
C LYS A 173 -7.23 26.66 -6.27
N HIS A 174 -7.50 27.07 -5.03
CA HIS A 174 -6.54 26.97 -3.93
C HIS A 174 -6.20 25.50 -3.67
N PHE A 175 -7.23 24.66 -3.46
CA PHE A 175 -7.06 23.23 -3.22
C PHE A 175 -6.22 22.56 -4.31
N PHE A 176 -6.59 22.68 -5.58
CA PHE A 176 -5.84 22.02 -6.67
C PHE A 176 -4.40 22.52 -6.79
N LYS A 177 -4.12 23.80 -6.48
CA LYS A 177 -2.75 24.32 -6.45
C LYS A 177 -1.94 23.74 -5.30
N VAL A 178 -2.52 23.65 -4.10
CA VAL A 178 -1.87 23.02 -2.94
C VAL A 178 -1.63 21.55 -3.19
N SER A 179 -2.64 20.81 -3.67
CA SER A 179 -2.53 19.40 -4.02
C SER A 179 -1.44 19.15 -5.06
N LYS A 180 -1.38 19.96 -6.12
CA LYS A 180 -0.31 19.89 -7.11
C LYS A 180 1.07 20.18 -6.50
N ALA A 181 1.17 21.17 -5.62
CA ALA A 181 2.42 21.54 -4.96
C ALA A 181 2.93 20.42 -4.03
N VAL A 182 2.04 19.83 -3.23
CA VAL A 182 2.35 18.68 -2.35
C VAL A 182 2.80 17.48 -3.19
N GLN A 183 2.09 17.16 -4.27
CA GLN A 183 2.48 16.07 -5.18
C GLN A 183 3.83 16.33 -5.88
N SER A 184 4.14 17.60 -6.16
CA SER A 184 5.41 18.00 -6.76
C SER A 184 6.57 18.14 -5.76
N LYS A 185 6.30 18.08 -4.45
CA LYS A 185 7.36 18.13 -3.44
C LYS A 185 8.18 16.87 -3.60
N ARG A 186 9.47 17.03 -3.88
CA ARG A 186 10.42 15.91 -3.86
C ARG A 186 10.35 15.26 -2.48
N GLY A 187 10.09 13.96 -2.44
CA GLY A 187 10.45 13.18 -1.26
C GLY A 187 11.94 13.35 -1.00
N ASP A 188 12.36 13.19 0.25
CA ASP A 188 13.79 13.15 0.55
C ASP A 188 14.42 12.02 -0.30
N ASP A 189 15.38 12.38 -1.17
CA ASP A 189 16.09 11.47 -2.09
C ASP A 189 16.91 10.40 -1.31
N SER A 190 16.82 10.41 0.03
CA SER A 190 17.55 9.55 0.97
C SER A 190 16.95 8.14 1.13
N ALA A 191 15.67 7.92 0.78
CA ALA A 191 15.06 6.59 0.81
C ALA A 191 15.39 5.87 -0.50
N PRO A 192 16.30 4.86 -0.53
CA PRO A 192 16.75 4.25 -1.76
C PRO A 192 15.73 3.19 -2.22
N VAL A 193 14.48 3.57 -2.43
CA VAL A 193 13.44 2.66 -2.96
C VAL A 193 13.84 2.24 -4.37
N SER A 194 13.70 0.95 -4.72
CA SER A 194 13.83 0.48 -6.10
C SER A 194 12.44 0.29 -6.73
N PRO A 195 11.99 1.21 -7.59
CA PRO A 195 10.75 1.01 -8.34
C PRO A 195 10.80 -0.20 -9.28
N LEU A 196 11.99 -0.55 -9.77
CA LEU A 196 12.16 -1.73 -10.62
C LEU A 196 11.90 -3.03 -9.86
N LEU A 197 12.31 -3.10 -8.58
CA LEU A 197 11.97 -4.22 -7.70
C LEU A 197 10.46 -4.31 -7.46
N GLU A 198 9.79 -3.17 -7.28
CA GLU A 198 8.34 -3.12 -7.12
C GLU A 198 7.62 -3.65 -8.37
N TYR A 199 7.97 -3.17 -9.57
CA TYR A 199 7.41 -3.71 -10.82
C TYR A 199 7.70 -5.20 -10.99
N LEU A 200 8.94 -5.64 -10.71
CA LEU A 200 9.33 -7.03 -10.83
C LEU A 200 8.44 -7.92 -9.95
N VAL A 201 8.25 -7.56 -8.68
CA VAL A 201 7.43 -8.35 -7.75
C VAL A 201 5.95 -8.25 -8.10
N ASN A 202 5.43 -7.05 -8.37
CA ASN A 202 4.01 -6.87 -8.68
C ASN A 202 3.60 -7.65 -9.92
N TYR A 203 4.41 -7.63 -11.00
CA TYR A 203 4.12 -8.38 -12.22
C TYR A 203 4.36 -9.88 -12.11
N SER A 204 5.30 -10.30 -11.26
CA SER A 204 5.56 -11.73 -11.07
C SER A 204 4.51 -12.39 -10.18
N GLU A 205 4.21 -11.79 -9.02
CA GLU A 205 3.38 -12.40 -7.98
C GLU A 205 1.96 -11.82 -7.85
N MET A 206 1.73 -10.56 -8.22
CA MET A 206 0.50 -9.83 -7.85
C MET A 206 -0.31 -9.32 -9.05
N TRP A 207 0.03 -9.72 -10.28
CA TRP A 207 -0.71 -9.33 -11.47
C TRP A 207 -1.66 -10.44 -11.91
N GLU A 208 -2.85 -10.08 -12.39
CA GLU A 208 -3.79 -11.05 -12.93
C GLU A 208 -3.24 -11.67 -14.22
N LYS A 209 -3.23 -13.02 -14.28
CA LYS A 209 -2.80 -13.79 -15.45
C LYS A 209 -3.97 -14.64 -15.97
N PRO A 210 -4.35 -14.55 -17.26
CA PRO A 210 -3.87 -13.58 -18.25
C PRO A 210 -4.25 -12.14 -17.89
N THR A 211 -3.50 -11.17 -18.43
CA THR A 211 -3.69 -9.75 -18.12
C THR A 211 -5.10 -9.25 -18.49
N PRO A 212 -5.73 -8.41 -17.65
CA PRO A 212 -6.95 -7.72 -17.99
C PRO A 212 -6.77 -6.83 -19.23
N SER A 213 -7.85 -6.62 -19.98
CA SER A 213 -7.80 -5.71 -21.12
C SER A 213 -7.68 -4.25 -20.65
N ILE A 214 -7.12 -3.37 -21.50
CA ILE A 214 -7.07 -1.92 -21.22
C ILE A 214 -8.48 -1.37 -20.98
N ALA A 215 -9.49 -1.87 -21.69
CA ALA A 215 -10.88 -1.45 -21.53
C ALA A 215 -11.43 -1.83 -20.15
N GLU A 216 -11.15 -3.05 -19.68
CA GLU A 216 -11.52 -3.50 -18.33
C GLU A 216 -10.79 -2.69 -17.25
N MET A 217 -9.48 -2.46 -17.40
CA MET A 217 -8.74 -1.62 -16.48
C MET A 217 -9.27 -0.18 -16.44
N THR A 218 -9.70 0.35 -17.58
CA THR A 218 -10.33 1.68 -17.67
C THR A 218 -11.68 1.69 -16.95
N SER A 219 -12.50 0.65 -17.13
CA SER A 219 -13.82 0.59 -16.45
C SER A 219 -13.66 0.52 -14.94
N ARG A 220 -12.66 -0.21 -14.43
CA ARG A 220 -12.34 -0.26 -12.98
C ARG A 220 -12.07 1.13 -12.38
N VAL A 221 -11.51 2.05 -13.17
CA VAL A 221 -11.31 3.46 -12.77
C VAL A 221 -12.61 4.25 -12.85
N THR A 222 -13.32 4.17 -13.98
CA THR A 222 -14.50 5.02 -14.23
C THR A 222 -15.72 4.62 -13.40
N ASP A 223 -15.82 3.34 -13.02
CA ASP A 223 -16.94 2.81 -12.26
C ASP A 223 -16.74 2.97 -10.74
N ALA A 224 -15.54 3.33 -10.29
CA ALA A 224 -15.22 3.53 -8.88
C ALA A 224 -15.54 4.96 -8.41
N SER A 225 -16.22 5.09 -7.26
CA SER A 225 -16.48 6.39 -6.62
C SER A 225 -15.19 7.11 -6.21
N ILE A 226 -14.17 6.35 -5.81
CA ILE A 226 -12.82 6.83 -5.49
C ILE A 226 -11.83 5.85 -6.10
N SER A 227 -10.95 6.32 -6.97
CA SER A 227 -9.89 5.52 -7.59
C SER A 227 -8.56 6.27 -7.53
N PRO A 228 -7.44 5.57 -7.26
CA PRO A 228 -6.11 6.15 -7.35
C PRO A 228 -5.73 6.46 -8.81
N ALA A 229 -6.35 5.77 -9.78
CA ALA A 229 -6.11 5.88 -11.22
C ALA A 229 -4.63 5.70 -11.58
N LEU A 230 -3.95 4.81 -10.85
CA LEU A 230 -2.50 4.59 -10.97
C LEU A 230 -2.14 3.39 -11.85
N VAL A 231 -3.01 2.37 -11.94
CA VAL A 231 -2.62 1.05 -12.47
C VAL A 231 -3.18 0.78 -13.86
N TYR A 232 -4.18 1.55 -14.33
CA TYR A 232 -4.81 1.29 -15.63
C TYR A 232 -3.87 1.47 -16.83
N SER A 233 -2.81 2.28 -16.69
CA SER A 233 -1.77 2.49 -17.69
C SER A 233 -0.69 1.41 -17.71
N ASP A 234 -0.74 0.44 -16.79
CA ASP A 234 0.33 -0.54 -16.62
C ASP A 234 0.21 -1.75 -17.55
N VAL A 235 -0.95 -1.99 -18.18
CA VAL A 235 -1.12 -3.15 -19.10
C VAL A 235 -0.04 -3.23 -20.18
N PRO A 236 0.29 -2.15 -20.92
CA PRO A 236 1.37 -2.17 -21.90
C PRO A 236 2.75 -2.44 -21.28
N ILE A 237 2.98 -1.91 -20.07
CA ILE A 237 4.23 -2.10 -19.33
C ILE A 237 4.36 -3.57 -18.92
N TYR A 238 3.31 -4.12 -18.31
CA TYR A 238 3.23 -5.53 -17.94
C TYR A 238 3.50 -6.43 -19.15
N CYS A 239 2.88 -6.18 -20.30
CA CYS A 239 3.12 -6.96 -21.51
C CYS A 239 4.58 -6.90 -21.98
N ALA A 240 5.22 -5.72 -21.88
CA ALA A 240 6.64 -5.57 -22.19
C ALA A 240 7.52 -6.34 -21.18
N PHE A 241 7.24 -6.24 -19.88
CA PHE A 241 8.03 -6.89 -18.83
C PHE A 241 7.86 -8.41 -18.85
N SER A 242 6.63 -8.90 -18.89
CA SER A 242 6.29 -10.32 -18.75
C SER A 242 6.51 -11.14 -20.01
N LYS A 243 6.41 -10.51 -21.19
CA LYS A 243 6.31 -11.21 -22.47
C LYS A 243 5.20 -12.27 -22.45
N GLU A 244 4.11 -12.01 -21.70
CA GLU A 244 2.97 -12.91 -21.59
C GLU A 244 2.35 -13.21 -22.97
N GLU A 245 2.13 -14.48 -23.27
CA GLU A 245 1.42 -14.94 -24.46
C GLU A 245 -0.10 -14.91 -24.21
N SER A 246 -0.71 -13.73 -24.38
CA SER A 246 -2.15 -13.53 -24.25
C SER A 246 -2.68 -12.62 -25.36
N ALA A 247 -3.97 -12.76 -25.69
CA ALA A 247 -4.59 -11.96 -26.75
C ALA A 247 -4.43 -10.44 -26.57
N VAL A 248 -4.33 -9.96 -25.32
CA VAL A 248 -4.07 -8.55 -25.01
C VAL A 248 -2.62 -8.18 -25.32
N CYS A 249 -1.65 -8.97 -24.84
CA CYS A 249 -0.23 -8.68 -25.06
C CYS A 249 0.22 -8.92 -26.50
N ASP A 250 -0.31 -9.95 -27.17
CA ASP A 250 -0.05 -10.25 -28.59
C ASP A 250 -0.44 -9.06 -29.48
N LYS A 251 -1.60 -8.46 -29.20
CA LYS A 251 -2.09 -7.27 -29.93
C LYS A 251 -1.21 -6.04 -29.73
N LEU A 252 -0.57 -5.90 -28.57
CA LEU A 252 0.34 -4.79 -28.27
C LEU A 252 1.73 -5.04 -28.86
N SER A 253 2.13 -6.32 -29.00
CA SER A 253 3.41 -6.74 -29.57
C SER A 253 4.64 -6.08 -28.88
N LEU A 254 4.54 -5.84 -27.56
CA LEU A 254 5.58 -5.17 -26.77
C LEU A 254 6.60 -6.13 -26.15
N GLY A 255 6.28 -7.43 -26.08
CA GLY A 255 7.18 -8.48 -25.61
C GLY A 255 8.13 -9.03 -26.67
N ASP A 256 8.02 -8.59 -27.93
CA ASP A 256 8.86 -9.07 -29.03
C ASP A 256 10.22 -8.37 -29.05
N TYR A 257 11.08 -8.76 -28.12
CA TYR A 257 12.48 -8.35 -28.08
C TYR A 257 13.38 -9.51 -27.62
N ARG A 258 14.66 -9.40 -27.96
CA ARG A 258 15.69 -10.39 -27.59
C ARG A 258 15.99 -10.33 -26.10
N GLY A 259 15.92 -11.48 -25.44
CA GLY A 259 16.24 -11.66 -24.03
C GLY A 259 15.04 -12.11 -23.20
N ASN A 260 15.28 -12.32 -21.92
CA ASN A 260 14.25 -12.72 -20.96
C ASN A 260 13.32 -11.57 -20.60
N GLY A 261 12.14 -11.89 -20.08
CA GLY A 261 11.25 -10.90 -19.47
C GLY A 261 11.85 -10.36 -18.16
N ILE A 262 11.41 -9.17 -17.76
CA ILE A 262 11.68 -8.61 -16.42
C ILE A 262 10.62 -9.14 -15.45
N ILE A 263 10.56 -10.47 -15.32
CA ILE A 263 9.74 -11.21 -14.36
C ILE A 263 10.53 -12.40 -13.81
N TYR A 264 10.02 -13.04 -12.78
CA TYR A 264 10.47 -14.35 -12.35
C TYR A 264 9.31 -15.34 -12.25
N GLU A 265 9.63 -16.62 -12.38
CA GLU A 265 8.68 -17.70 -12.14
C GLU A 265 8.41 -17.83 -10.64
N VAL A 266 7.12 -17.92 -10.30
CA VAL A 266 6.69 -18.04 -8.90
C VAL A 266 6.97 -19.45 -8.39
N ASP A 267 7.39 -19.56 -7.13
CA ASP A 267 7.77 -20.84 -6.57
C ASP A 267 6.60 -21.59 -5.90
N LYS A 268 6.92 -22.74 -5.30
CA LYS A 268 5.96 -23.63 -4.64
C LYS A 268 5.16 -23.00 -3.49
N TYR A 269 5.57 -21.85 -2.95
CA TYR A 269 4.87 -21.17 -1.85
C TYR A 269 3.87 -20.12 -2.34
N TRP A 270 3.95 -19.71 -3.61
CA TRP A 270 3.03 -18.74 -4.18
C TRP A 270 1.58 -19.28 -4.19
N ASN A 271 0.66 -18.44 -3.71
CA ASN A 271 -0.75 -18.79 -3.51
C ASN A 271 -0.96 -20.12 -2.75
N LYS A 272 -0.18 -20.36 -1.70
CA LYS A 272 -0.37 -21.50 -0.78
C LYS A 272 -0.59 -21.03 0.64
N SER A 273 -1.58 -21.62 1.30
CA SER A 273 -1.79 -21.48 2.74
C SER A 273 -0.55 -21.86 3.53
N ALA A 274 -0.08 -20.94 4.38
CA ALA A 274 1.01 -21.21 5.30
C ALA A 274 0.50 -21.97 6.55
N LYS A 275 1.31 -22.88 7.06
CA LYS A 275 1.07 -23.53 8.35
C LYS A 275 1.79 -22.77 9.44
N ILE A 276 1.05 -22.36 10.47
CA ILE A 276 1.62 -21.66 11.62
C ILE A 276 2.57 -22.61 12.37
N PRO A 277 3.86 -22.24 12.57
CA PRO A 277 4.82 -23.09 13.27
C PRO A 277 4.37 -23.43 14.70
N PRO A 278 4.66 -24.65 15.22
CA PRO A 278 4.25 -25.09 16.56
C PRO A 278 4.79 -24.27 17.75
N GLN A 279 5.79 -23.43 17.54
CA GLN A 279 6.31 -22.48 18.52
C GLN A 279 5.79 -21.05 18.34
N ALA A 280 5.06 -20.77 17.25
CA ALA A 280 4.70 -19.42 16.86
C ALA A 280 3.19 -19.15 16.83
N SER A 281 2.85 -17.86 16.86
CA SER A 281 1.52 -17.31 16.69
C SER A 281 1.50 -16.20 15.64
N VAL A 282 0.31 -15.84 15.16
CA VAL A 282 0.11 -14.80 14.14
C VAL A 282 -0.89 -13.75 14.62
N LEU A 283 -0.46 -12.49 14.72
CA LEU A 283 -1.32 -11.34 14.96
C LEU A 283 -1.54 -10.58 13.65
N LEU A 284 -2.79 -10.53 13.20
CA LEU A 284 -3.21 -9.71 12.06
C LEU A 284 -3.86 -8.42 12.56
N LEU A 285 -3.45 -7.29 11.97
CA LEU A 285 -4.04 -5.98 12.20
C LEU A 285 -4.60 -5.47 10.87
N SER A 286 -5.83 -4.94 10.88
CA SER A 286 -6.44 -4.42 9.64
C SER A 286 -7.47 -3.33 9.90
N GLY A 287 -7.49 -2.32 9.03
CA GLY A 287 -8.50 -1.27 9.03
C GLY A 287 -9.62 -1.56 8.04
N LYS A 288 -10.88 -1.34 8.42
CA LYS A 288 -12.02 -1.45 7.48
C LYS A 288 -12.08 -0.32 6.45
N LEU A 289 -11.42 0.81 6.72
CA LEU A 289 -11.31 1.94 5.80
C LEU A 289 -9.92 2.05 5.16
N ASP A 290 -9.17 0.95 5.11
CA ASP A 290 -7.90 0.84 4.40
C ASP A 290 -8.15 0.49 2.92
N PRO A 291 -7.92 1.41 1.97
CA PRO A 291 -8.12 1.14 0.56
C PRO A 291 -6.92 0.45 -0.11
N VAL A 292 -5.74 0.49 0.51
CA VAL A 292 -4.49 -0.09 -0.03
C VAL A 292 -4.46 -1.59 0.24
N THR A 293 -4.81 -1.99 1.46
CA THR A 293 -4.87 -3.38 1.89
C THR A 293 -6.20 -3.69 2.58
N PRO A 294 -7.31 -3.80 1.82
CA PRO A 294 -8.62 -3.88 2.46
C PRO A 294 -8.80 -5.08 3.37
N HIS A 295 -9.58 -4.82 4.41
CA HIS A 295 -9.91 -5.77 5.47
C HIS A 295 -10.37 -7.16 4.97
N LYS A 296 -11.05 -7.24 3.81
CA LYS A 296 -11.49 -8.51 3.22
C LYS A 296 -10.34 -9.48 2.95
N TYR A 297 -9.16 -8.98 2.60
CA TYR A 297 -7.98 -9.81 2.34
C TYR A 297 -7.33 -10.29 3.64
N ALA A 298 -7.31 -9.48 4.70
CA ALA A 298 -6.88 -9.91 6.03
C ALA A 298 -7.78 -11.02 6.60
N LYS A 299 -9.10 -10.92 6.39
CA LYS A 299 -10.04 -12.01 6.72
C LYS A 299 -9.76 -13.28 5.91
N SER A 300 -9.50 -13.13 4.62
CA SER A 300 -9.20 -14.27 3.74
C SER A 300 -7.91 -14.97 4.18
N LEU A 301 -6.86 -14.23 4.56
CA LEU A 301 -5.65 -14.80 5.15
C LEU A 301 -5.94 -15.52 6.48
N MET A 302 -6.72 -14.91 7.36
CA MET A 302 -7.11 -15.50 8.64
C MET A 302 -7.81 -16.86 8.43
N GLU A 303 -8.66 -16.99 7.41
CA GLU A 303 -9.28 -18.26 7.02
C GLU A 303 -8.25 -19.25 6.42
N ALA A 304 -7.36 -18.76 5.56
CA ALA A 304 -6.41 -19.59 4.82
C ALA A 304 -5.25 -20.16 5.66
N LEU A 305 -4.82 -19.47 6.73
CA LEU A 305 -3.73 -19.93 7.59
C LEU A 305 -4.07 -21.26 8.29
N ILE A 306 -3.17 -22.22 8.26
CA ILE A 306 -3.37 -23.53 8.89
C ILE A 306 -2.83 -23.48 10.33
N GLY A 307 -3.74 -23.52 11.30
CA GLY A 307 -3.43 -23.51 12.74
C GLY A 307 -4.33 -22.54 13.51
N GLU A 308 -4.44 -22.76 14.83
CA GLU A 308 -5.39 -22.02 15.69
C GLU A 308 -4.76 -20.82 16.40
N ARG A 309 -3.42 -20.73 16.50
CA ARG A 309 -2.73 -19.61 17.18
C ARG A 309 -2.61 -18.40 16.26
N LYS A 310 -3.76 -17.82 15.93
CA LYS A 310 -3.89 -16.64 15.11
C LYS A 310 -5.00 -15.76 15.65
N GLU A 311 -4.83 -14.45 15.55
CA GLU A 311 -5.85 -13.48 15.94
C GLU A 311 -5.89 -12.31 14.96
N LEU A 312 -7.10 -11.86 14.62
CA LEU A 312 -7.33 -10.69 13.78
C LEU A 312 -7.95 -9.57 14.61
N VAL A 313 -7.20 -8.50 14.85
CA VAL A 313 -7.72 -7.27 15.44
C VAL A 313 -8.15 -6.31 14.32
N THR A 314 -9.42 -5.91 14.38
CA THR A 314 -10.05 -5.08 13.36
C THR A 314 -10.27 -3.66 13.87
N PHE A 315 -9.84 -2.68 13.08
CA PHE A 315 -10.00 -1.27 13.37
C PHE A 315 -11.11 -0.69 12.48
N GLU A 316 -12.19 -0.19 13.09
CA GLU A 316 -13.38 0.22 12.35
C GLU A 316 -13.10 1.36 11.35
N TYR A 317 -12.25 2.31 11.72
CA TYR A 317 -12.01 3.52 10.94
C TYR A 317 -10.55 3.73 10.53
N ALA A 318 -9.66 2.78 10.81
CA ALA A 318 -8.26 2.91 10.41
C ALA A 318 -8.14 2.91 8.88
N ALA A 319 -7.28 3.80 8.41
CA ALA A 319 -7.28 4.28 7.05
C ALA A 319 -6.16 3.72 6.16
N ILE A 320 -5.07 3.29 6.78
CA ILE A 320 -3.93 2.51 6.29
C ILE A 320 -3.35 1.85 7.57
N SER A 321 -2.56 0.77 7.47
CA SER A 321 -1.72 0.16 8.54
C SER A 321 -1.91 0.72 9.95
N ALA A 322 -2.52 -0.07 10.84
CA ALA A 322 -2.87 0.33 12.20
C ALA A 322 -1.67 0.67 13.10
N LEU A 323 -0.47 0.20 12.75
CA LEU A 323 0.78 0.47 13.45
C LEU A 323 1.38 1.84 13.14
N LEU A 324 1.02 2.46 12.01
CA LEU A 324 1.56 3.77 11.64
C LEU A 324 0.90 4.89 12.48
N PRO A 325 1.67 5.85 13.00
CA PRO A 325 1.11 6.98 13.74
C PRO A 325 0.36 7.91 12.78
N TYR A 326 -0.95 8.07 12.99
CA TYR A 326 -1.78 9.09 12.33
C TYR A 326 -1.81 10.36 13.19
N PRO A 327 -1.85 11.57 12.60
CA PRO A 327 -1.02 12.68 13.03
C PRO A 327 -1.25 13.11 14.48
N ILE A 328 -0.15 13.03 15.24
CA ILE A 328 0.36 14.02 16.20
C ILE A 328 -0.72 14.63 17.11
N ASN A 329 -1.11 13.87 18.13
CA ASN A 329 -0.90 14.41 19.46
C ASN A 329 0.42 13.78 19.92
N GLU A 330 1.42 14.60 20.21
CA GLU A 330 2.78 14.17 20.60
C GLU A 330 2.82 13.31 21.88
N ASP A 331 1.66 13.07 22.52
CA ASP A 331 1.55 12.49 23.87
C ASP A 331 0.79 11.15 23.96
N LYS A 332 0.33 10.52 22.87
CA LYS A 332 -0.37 9.20 22.97
C LYS A 332 0.03 8.21 21.88
N ASP A 333 0.54 7.05 22.30
CA ASP A 333 0.79 5.88 21.45
C ASP A 333 -0.46 5.43 20.70
N SER A 334 -0.32 5.05 19.42
CA SER A 334 -1.43 4.49 18.64
C SER A 334 -1.90 3.16 19.24
N CYS A 335 -3.18 2.83 19.12
CA CYS A 335 -3.69 1.55 19.62
C CYS A 335 -3.01 0.35 18.95
N GLY A 336 -2.69 0.43 17.66
CA GLY A 336 -1.86 -0.58 16.99
C GLY A 336 -0.49 -0.76 17.66
N MET A 337 0.19 0.33 18.02
CA MET A 337 1.47 0.24 18.73
C MET A 337 1.31 -0.37 20.12
N LYS A 338 0.25 -0.03 20.86
CA LYS A 338 -0.05 -0.66 22.17
C LYS A 338 -0.26 -2.18 22.04
N LEU A 339 -0.99 -2.62 21.02
CA LEU A 339 -1.17 -4.05 20.72
C LEU A 339 0.16 -4.73 20.37
N LEU A 340 1.00 -4.09 19.55
CA LEU A 340 2.32 -4.62 19.22
C LEU A 340 3.20 -4.74 20.47
N VAL A 341 3.25 -3.70 21.31
CA VAL A 341 3.99 -3.72 22.58
C VAL A 341 3.46 -4.84 23.49
N SER A 342 2.14 -4.98 23.63
CA SER A 342 1.54 -6.07 24.41
C SER A 342 1.91 -7.45 23.86
N TYR A 343 1.81 -7.65 22.55
CA TYR A 343 2.16 -8.91 21.89
C TYR A 343 3.65 -9.25 22.06
N VAL A 344 4.54 -8.27 21.90
CA VAL A 344 5.98 -8.44 22.07
C VAL A 344 6.36 -8.71 23.52
N THR A 345 5.78 -7.98 24.48
CA THR A 345 6.07 -8.15 25.91
C THR A 345 5.61 -9.51 26.43
N ASN A 346 4.62 -10.12 25.78
CA ASN A 346 4.11 -11.44 26.10
C ASN A 346 4.64 -12.55 25.17
N ASP A 347 5.80 -12.36 24.53
CA ASP A 347 6.48 -13.38 23.70
C ASP A 347 5.64 -13.96 22.55
N GLY A 348 4.64 -13.20 22.07
CA GLY A 348 3.69 -13.65 21.05
C GLY A 348 2.49 -14.42 21.60
N ASP A 349 2.29 -14.51 22.92
CA ASP A 349 1.12 -15.17 23.49
C ASP A 349 -0.16 -14.32 23.28
N LEU A 350 -0.99 -14.77 22.32
CA LEU A 350 -2.26 -14.13 21.99
C LEU A 350 -3.26 -14.14 23.15
N THR A 351 -3.15 -15.09 24.09
CA THR A 351 -4.07 -15.15 25.25
C THR A 351 -3.82 -14.02 26.25
N LEU A 352 -2.64 -13.40 26.19
CA LEU A 352 -2.22 -12.28 27.03
C LEU A 352 -2.28 -10.93 26.29
N LEU A 353 -2.79 -10.91 25.06
CA LEU A 353 -2.89 -9.70 24.25
C LEU A 353 -3.89 -8.69 24.86
N ASP A 354 -3.37 -7.55 25.31
CA ASP A 354 -4.18 -6.45 25.83
C ASP A 354 -4.83 -5.67 24.70
N LYS A 355 -6.14 -5.83 24.56
CA LYS A 355 -6.98 -5.19 23.54
C LYS A 355 -7.81 -4.03 24.09
N SER A 356 -7.58 -3.58 25.32
CA SER A 356 -8.36 -2.50 25.95
C SER A 356 -8.40 -1.23 25.10
N CYS A 357 -7.32 -0.89 24.40
CA CYS A 357 -7.27 0.29 23.53
C CYS A 357 -8.23 0.22 22.33
N VAL A 358 -8.68 -0.98 21.94
CA VAL A 358 -9.60 -1.17 20.81
C VAL A 358 -11.00 -0.67 21.18
N GLU A 359 -11.41 -0.88 22.44
CA GLU A 359 -12.69 -0.40 22.97
C GLU A 359 -12.70 1.12 23.18
N GLU A 360 -11.53 1.71 23.41
CA GLU A 360 -11.34 3.16 23.59
C GLU A 360 -11.18 3.93 22.27
N MET A 361 -11.24 3.25 21.12
CA MET A 361 -11.06 3.91 19.84
C MET A 361 -12.16 4.96 19.59
N PRO A 362 -11.79 6.12 19.03
CA PRO A 362 -12.75 7.18 18.78
C PRO A 362 -13.82 6.74 17.76
N ALA A 363 -15.01 7.30 17.93
CA ALA A 363 -16.06 7.23 16.91
C ALA A 363 -15.60 7.91 15.60
N PHE A 364 -16.29 7.59 14.50
CA PHE A 364 -16.00 8.19 13.20
C PHE A 364 -16.24 9.70 13.21
N ASN A 365 -15.26 10.48 12.73
CA ASN A 365 -15.41 11.93 12.56
C ASN A 365 -14.82 12.43 11.25
N MET A 366 -15.59 13.31 10.64
CA MET A 366 -15.28 13.99 9.40
C MET A 366 -15.18 15.51 9.55
N SER A 367 -15.18 16.04 10.78
CA SER A 367 -14.90 17.46 11.00
C SER A 367 -13.43 17.78 10.71
N PRO A 368 -13.16 18.63 9.71
CA PRO A 368 -11.81 19.08 9.43
C PRO A 368 -11.30 19.99 10.55
N THR A 369 -10.00 19.95 10.80
CA THR A 369 -9.36 20.91 11.70
C THR A 369 -9.17 22.24 11.02
N ASP A 370 -9.13 23.33 11.78
CA ASP A 370 -8.81 24.66 11.25
C ASP A 370 -7.50 24.64 10.45
N ALA A 371 -6.46 23.96 10.95
CA ALA A 371 -5.19 23.82 10.24
C ALA A 371 -5.37 23.16 8.86
N SER A 372 -6.14 22.07 8.77
CA SER A 372 -6.45 21.40 7.51
C SER A 372 -7.28 22.28 6.57
N LEU A 373 -8.25 23.05 7.11
CA LEU A 373 -9.07 23.97 6.33
C LEU A 373 -8.24 25.11 5.73
N TYR A 374 -7.41 25.77 6.54
CA TYR A 374 -6.53 26.84 6.06
C TYR A 374 -5.53 26.32 5.04
N PHE A 375 -4.91 25.16 5.31
CA PHE A 375 -3.93 24.56 4.41
C PHE A 375 -4.57 24.12 3.08
N CYS A 376 -5.59 23.27 3.12
CA CYS A 376 -6.16 22.65 1.92
C CYS A 376 -7.16 23.54 1.18
N LEU A 377 -7.97 24.34 1.88
CA LEU A 377 -9.08 25.10 1.29
C LEU A 377 -8.85 26.62 1.32
N GLY A 378 -7.92 27.11 2.15
CA GLY A 378 -7.68 28.55 2.28
C GLY A 378 -8.88 29.29 2.86
N THR A 379 -9.66 28.64 3.72
CA THR A 379 -10.85 29.19 4.37
C THR A 379 -11.00 28.60 5.77
N ASN A 380 -11.84 29.20 6.61
CA ASN A 380 -12.18 28.71 7.94
C ASN A 380 -13.58 28.05 8.01
N ASP A 381 -14.34 28.08 6.91
CA ASP A 381 -15.61 27.38 6.80
C ASP A 381 -15.54 26.37 5.64
N PRO A 382 -15.65 25.05 5.92
CA PRO A 382 -15.48 24.00 4.92
C PRO A 382 -16.46 24.10 3.76
N TYR A 383 -17.70 24.53 3.99
CA TYR A 383 -18.80 24.38 3.03
C TYR A 383 -19.16 25.72 2.38
N ASP A 384 -19.32 26.77 3.16
CA ASP A 384 -19.86 28.06 2.74
C ASP A 384 -18.85 29.20 2.77
N GLY A 385 -17.69 28.97 3.38
CA GLY A 385 -16.61 29.94 3.51
C GLY A 385 -16.10 30.49 2.18
N MET A 386 -15.70 31.75 2.20
CA MET A 386 -14.96 32.38 1.12
C MET A 386 -13.46 32.12 1.26
N HIS A 387 -12.76 32.11 0.12
CA HIS A 387 -11.30 32.04 0.09
C HIS A 387 -10.68 33.28 0.73
N ILE A 388 -9.75 33.06 1.65
CA ILE A 388 -8.99 34.11 2.32
C ILE A 388 -7.80 34.47 1.44
N LYS A 389 -7.80 35.71 0.93
CA LYS A 389 -6.74 36.23 0.07
C LYS A 389 -5.41 36.29 0.83
N GLY A 390 -4.31 35.96 0.13
CA GLY A 390 -2.95 36.07 0.68
C GLY A 390 -2.41 34.83 1.40
N LEU A 391 -3.24 33.81 1.67
CA LEU A 391 -2.81 32.55 2.30
C LEU A 391 -2.05 31.60 1.36
N LEU A 392 -2.40 31.59 0.07
CA LEU A 392 -1.81 30.63 -0.87
C LEU A 392 -0.28 30.79 -1.03
N PRO A 393 0.29 32.02 -1.17
CA PRO A 393 1.74 32.17 -1.27
C PRO A 393 2.52 31.64 -0.05
N SER A 394 2.02 31.89 1.17
CA SER A 394 2.70 31.42 2.39
C SER A 394 2.64 29.89 2.53
N ILE A 395 1.51 29.27 2.21
CA ILE A 395 1.36 27.81 2.18
C ILE A 395 2.30 27.18 1.15
N LEU A 396 2.33 27.72 -0.08
CA LEU A 396 3.22 27.23 -1.13
C LEU A 396 4.70 27.39 -0.75
N ALA A 397 5.06 28.46 -0.02
CA ALA A 397 6.41 28.63 0.51
C ALA A 397 6.75 27.55 1.56
N SER A 398 5.83 27.28 2.50
CA SER A 398 6.00 26.23 3.52
C SER A 398 6.10 24.82 2.94
N ILE A 399 5.51 24.55 1.78
CA ILE A 399 5.65 23.25 1.11
C ILE A 399 7.04 23.13 0.47
N LYS A 400 7.62 24.24 0.00
CA LYS A 400 8.95 24.24 -0.65
C LYS A 400 10.12 24.25 0.34
N SER A 401 9.93 24.80 1.53
CA SER A 401 10.83 24.59 2.68
C SER A 401 10.73 23.16 3.18
#